data_AF-A0A0F9C8L3-F1
#
_entry.id   AF-A0A0F9C8L3-F1
#
_cell.length_a   1.000
_cell.length_b   1.000
_cell.length_c   1.000
_cell.angle_alpha   90.00
_cell.angle_beta   90.00
_cell.angle_gamma   90.00
#
_symmetry.space_group_name_H-M   'P 1'
#
loop_
_entity.id
_entity.type
_entity.pdbx_description
1 polymer ?
#
loop_
_entity_poly.entity_id
_entity_poly.type
_entity_poly.pdbx_seq_one_letter_code
_entity_poly.pdbx_strand_id
1 'polypeptide(L)' 'MTTQLTEEQKQYYLKHSSNCPFCNSGNIEGQSLKADGNYAWATVYCLNSKCRMVWRDCYTLTAIEVCEEIQAT' A
#
# COMPACT_ATOMS: atom_id res chain seq x y z
N MET A 1 -5.42 12.35 17.17
CA MET A 1 -4.93 13.35 16.19
C MET A 1 -4.88 12.65 14.84
N THR A 2 -5.64 13.12 13.85
CA THR A 2 -5.64 12.58 12.50
C THR A 2 -4.42 13.13 11.76
N THR A 3 -3.32 12.39 11.76
CA THR A 3 -2.12 12.77 11.02
C THR A 3 -2.33 12.41 9.56
N GLN A 4 -2.76 13.39 8.75
CA GLN A 4 -2.87 13.23 7.30
C GLN A 4 -1.47 13.28 6.67
N LEU A 5 -1.21 12.44 5.66
CA LEU A 5 0.03 12.49 4.88
C LEU A 5 0.15 13.84 4.16
N THR A 6 1.34 14.46 4.21
CA THR A 6 1.65 15.60 3.35
C THR A 6 1.77 15.14 1.89
N GLU A 7 1.74 16.08 0.95
CA GLU A 7 1.87 15.72 -0.46
C GLU A 7 3.27 15.16 -0.77
N GLU A 8 4.33 15.71 -0.16
CA GLU A 8 5.69 15.20 -0.33
C GLU A 8 5.81 13.75 0.16
N GLN A 9 5.15 13.41 1.27
CA GLN A 9 5.15 12.04 1.80
C GLN A 9 4.44 11.06 0.87
N LYS A 10 3.32 11.47 0.24
CA LYS A 10 2.65 10.64 -0.77
C LYS A 10 3.54 10.44 -1.98
N GLN A 11 4.11 11.51 -2.52
CA GLN A 11 4.98 11.44 -3.70
C GLN A 11 6.24 10.60 -3.44
N TYR A 12 6.82 10.70 -2.24
CA TYR A 12 7.91 9.84 -1.82
C TYR A 12 7.47 8.37 -1.77
N TYR A 13 6.35 8.08 -1.12
CA TYR A 13 5.85 6.71 -1.00
C TYR A 13 5.55 6.06 -2.35
N LEU A 14 4.96 6.81 -3.29
CA LEU A 14 4.70 6.32 -4.65
C LEU A 14 5.99 5.96 -5.42
N LYS A 15 7.15 6.50 -5.04
CA LYS A 15 8.46 6.15 -5.60
C LYS A 15 9.19 5.07 -4.80
N HIS A 16 8.84 4.90 -3.53
CA HIS A 16 9.51 4.04 -2.56
C HIS A 16 8.49 3.26 -1.72
N SER A 17 7.62 2.50 -2.39
CA SER A 17 6.44 1.85 -1.77
C SER A 17 6.79 0.79 -0.72
N SER A 18 8.05 0.36 -0.67
CA SER A 18 8.60 -0.53 0.36
C SER A 18 8.94 0.17 1.69
N ASN A 19 8.78 1.50 1.80
CA ASN A 19 9.27 2.27 2.96
C ASN A 19 8.15 3.09 3.61
N CYS A 20 8.12 3.13 4.94
CA CYS A 20 7.18 3.95 5.68
C CYS A 20 7.36 5.45 5.36
N PRO A 21 6.30 6.18 4.96
CA PRO A 21 6.40 7.60 4.58
C PRO A 21 6.68 8.55 5.75
N PHE A 22 6.63 8.06 6.99
CA PHE A 22 6.83 8.86 8.20
C PHE A 22 8.22 8.70 8.81
N CYS A 23 8.84 7.52 8.71
CA CYS A 23 10.14 7.25 9.34
C CYS A 23 11.15 6.56 8.41
N ASN A 24 10.79 6.33 7.15
CA ASN A 24 11.59 5.67 6.12
C ASN A 24 12.03 4.23 6.44
N SER A 25 11.44 3.61 7.48
CA SER A 25 11.67 2.20 7.80
C SER A 25 11.08 1.29 6.73
N GLY A 26 11.84 0.29 6.27
CA GLY A 26 11.32 -0.79 5.42
C GLY A 26 10.56 -1.89 6.19
N ASN A 27 10.55 -1.84 7.52
CA ASN A 27 9.78 -2.76 8.35
C ASN A 27 8.29 -2.37 8.34
N ILE A 28 7.59 -2.74 7.26
CA ILE A 28 6.18 -2.48 7.02
C ILE A 28 5.45 -3.78 6.69
N GLU A 29 4.16 -3.85 6.99
CA GLU A 29 3.32 -5.01 6.75
C GLU A 29 1.99 -4.59 6.11
N GLY A 30 1.69 -5.14 4.94
CA GLY A 30 0.43 -4.96 4.24
C GLY A 30 -0.56 -6.07 4.57
N GLN A 31 -1.82 -5.70 4.81
CA GLN A 31 -2.91 -6.67 4.96
C GLN A 31 -3.53 -7.07 3.61
N SER A 32 -4.45 -8.04 3.67
CA SER A 32 -5.23 -8.48 2.51
C SER A 32 -5.91 -7.31 1.80
N LEU A 33 -5.90 -7.37 0.47
CA LEU A 33 -6.55 -6.39 -0.40
C LEU A 33 -8.08 -6.48 -0.25
N LYS A 34 -8.73 -5.35 -0.06
CA LYS A 34 -10.20 -5.19 -0.15
C LYS A 34 -10.53 -4.48 -1.45
N ALA A 35 -11.61 -4.86 -2.11
CA ALA A 35 -12.03 -4.27 -3.37
C ALA A 35 -13.53 -3.94 -3.36
N ASP A 36 -13.89 -2.84 -4.01
CA ASP A 36 -15.26 -2.43 -4.32
C ASP A 36 -15.27 -1.75 -5.70
N GLY A 37 -15.95 -2.38 -6.66
CA GLY A 37 -15.96 -1.93 -8.06
C GLY A 37 -14.56 -1.86 -8.68
N ASN A 38 -14.20 -0.68 -9.19
CA ASN A 38 -12.89 -0.42 -9.81
C ASN A 38 -11.82 0.06 -8.81
N TYR A 39 -12.12 0.07 -7.52
CA TYR A 39 -11.25 0.57 -6.49
C TYR A 39 -10.88 -0.53 -5.51
N ALA A 40 -9.60 -0.60 -5.14
CA ALA A 40 -9.14 -1.53 -4.12
C ALA A 40 -8.18 -0.83 -3.15
N TRP A 41 -8.10 -1.34 -1.92
CA TRP A 41 -7.18 -0.81 -0.92
C TRP A 41 -6.67 -1.89 0.01
N ALA A 42 -5.46 -1.68 0.52
CA ALA A 42 -4.87 -2.49 1.57
C ALA A 42 -4.46 -1.58 2.74
N THR A 43 -4.69 -2.03 3.97
CA THR A 43 -4.15 -1.34 5.14
C THR A 43 -2.69 -1.73 5.31
N VAL A 44 -1.83 -0.74 5.51
CA VAL A 44 -0.39 -0.96 5.72
C VAL A 44 0.03 -0.40 7.07
N TYR A 45 0.84 -1.17 7.78
CA TYR A 45 1.34 -0.86 9.11
C TYR A 45 2.85 -0.69 9.06
N CYS A 46 3.37 0.36 9.69
CA CYS A 46 4.80 0.44 10.00
C CYS A 46 5.08 -0.29 11.32
N LEU A 47 5.80 -1.40 11.28
CA LEU A 47 6.13 -2.21 12.45
C LEU A 47 7.30 -1.67 13.28
N ASN A 48 7.90 -0.55 12.86
CA ASN A 48 8.85 0.19 13.70
C ASN A 48 8.15 0.74 14.95
N SER A 49 8.61 0.30 16.13
CA SER A 49 8.03 0.63 17.44
C SER A 49 7.97 2.13 17.75
N LYS A 50 8.87 2.94 17.17
CA LYS A 50 8.88 4.40 17.35
C LYS A 50 7.89 5.13 16.44
N CYS A 51 7.47 4.50 15.33
CA CYS A 51 6.60 5.12 14.33
C CYS A 51 5.15 4.62 14.45
N ARG A 52 4.93 3.31 14.25
CA ARG A 52 3.60 2.66 14.33
C ARG A 52 2.48 3.33 13.53
N MET A 53 2.84 4.09 12.50
CA MET A 53 1.86 4.73 11.62
C MET A 53 1.16 3.70 10.76
N VAL A 54 -0.08 4.01 10.41
CA VAL A 54 -0.95 3.16 9.59
C VAL A 54 -1.50 4.02 8.45
N TRP A 55 -1.46 3.50 7.23
CA TRP A 55 -2.02 4.15 6.06
C TRP A 55 -2.74 3.13 5.18
N ARG A 56 -3.30 3.61 4.06
CA ARG A 56 -3.90 2.75 3.04
C ARG A 56 -3.14 2.93 1.75
N ASP A 57 -2.77 1.80 1.15
CA ASP A 57 -2.44 1.76 -0.26
C ASP A 57 -3.74 1.68 -1.04
N CYS A 58 -3.83 2.46 -2.11
CA CYS A 58 -5.04 2.62 -2.88
C CYS A 58 -4.73 2.31 -4.34
N TYR A 59 -5.53 1.43 -4.93
CA TYR A 59 -5.36 0.90 -6.27
C TYR A 59 -6.61 1.18 -7.09
N THR A 60 -6.44 1.34 -8.40
CA THR A 60 -7.53 1.45 -9.35
C THR A 60 -7.34 0.40 -10.43
N LEU A 61 -8.40 -0.32 -10.77
CA LEU A 61 -8.40 -1.22 -11.91
C LEU A 61 -8.26 -0.38 -13.20
N THR A 62 -7.15 -0.55 -13.90
CA THR A 62 -6.82 0.25 -15.09
C THR A 62 -7.04 -0.49 -16.40
N ALA A 63 -7.00 -1.82 -16.39
CA ALA A 63 -7.10 -2.65 -17.59
C ALA A 63 -7.59 -4.06 -17.25
N ILE A 64 -7.99 -4.81 -18.28
CA ILE A 64 -8.25 -6.25 -18.22
C ILE A 64 -7.52 -6.92 -19.38
N GLU A 65 -6.90 -8.07 -19.12
CA GLU A 65 -6.17 -8.88 -20.10
C GLU A 65 -6.53 -10.35 -19.89
N VAL A 66 -6.52 -11.14 -20.97
CA VAL A 66 -6.70 -12.59 -20.88
C VAL A 66 -5.36 -13.23 -20.51
N CYS A 67 -5.31 -13.97 -19.40
CA CYS A 67 -4.13 -14.72 -18.98
C CYS A 67 -4.35 -16.22 -19.17
N GLU A 68 -3.40 -16.94 -19.76
CA GLU A 68 -3.43 -18.40 -19.82
C GLU A 68 -3.05 -18.99 -18.44
N GLU A 69 -3.93 -19.78 -17.82
CA GLU A 69 -3.62 -20.48 -16.57
C GLU A 69 -2.64 -21.64 -16.85
N ILE A 70 -1.42 -21.56 -16.32
CA ILE A 70 -0.59 -22.76 -16.16
C ILE A 70 -1.10 -23.49 -14.91
N GLN A 71 -1.97 -24.48 -15.10
CA GLN A 71 -2.28 -25.42 -14.03
C GLN A 71 -1.03 -26.27 -13.77
N ALA A 72 -0.37 -26.04 -12.64
CA ALA A 72 0.67 -26.95 -12.15
C ALA A 72 -0.01 -28.28 -11.78
N THR A 73 0.30 -29.33 -12.55
CA THR A 73 -0.05 -30.74 -12.26
C THR A 73 0.65 -31.25 -11.01
#